data_AF-A0A945FN45-F1
#
_entry.id   AF-A0A945FN45-F1
#
_cell.length_a   1.000
_cell.length_b   1.000
_cell.length_c   1.000
_cell.angle_alpha   90.00
_cell.angle_beta   90.00
_cell.angle_gamma   90.00
#
_symmetry.space_group_name_H-M   'P 1'
#
loop_
_entity.id
_entity.type
_entity.pdbx_description
1 polymer ?
#
loop_
_entity_poly.entity_id
_entity_poly.type
_entity_poly.pdbx_seq_one_letter_code
_entity_poly.pdbx_strand_id
1 'polypeptide(L)'
;MSNFPHSVDFKAKQAEFSNYIRDPTAFPCPEDVKPERMQMYRSLFFNNVESFLSSNFPVLRKIFNDNQWQRLTQDFFAHHPSTTPYFSEIPEEFIAYLQNERETIADDYPFMLELAHYEWVEMALSISQEETTATGTQTIADFSQTISLSPLA
;
A
#
# COMPACT_ATOMS: atom_id res chain seq x y z
N MET A 1 -51.24 -10.74 -8.50
CA MET A 1 -50.15 -10.68 -7.48
C MET A 1 -48.89 -11.19 -8.16
N SER A 2 -48.12 -10.29 -8.76
CA SER A 2 -46.87 -10.63 -9.44
C SER A 2 -45.73 -10.34 -8.48
N ASN A 3 -45.11 -11.40 -7.96
CA ASN A 3 -44.01 -11.34 -7.02
C ASN A 3 -42.73 -11.02 -7.82
N PHE A 4 -42.28 -9.77 -7.83
CA PHE A 4 -40.96 -9.43 -8.37
C PHE A 4 -39.90 -10.00 -7.41
N PRO A 5 -38.88 -10.71 -7.90
CA PRO A 5 -37.84 -11.28 -7.06
C PRO A 5 -37.05 -10.17 -6.37
N HIS A 6 -36.61 -10.43 -5.14
CA HIS A 6 -35.77 -9.54 -4.31
C HIS A 6 -34.76 -8.77 -5.16
N SER A 7 -34.73 -7.43 -5.03
CA SER A 7 -33.67 -6.63 -5.64
C SER A 7 -32.34 -7.13 -5.08
N VAL A 8 -31.48 -7.68 -5.95
CA VAL A 8 -30.11 -8.03 -5.57
C VAL A 8 -29.46 -6.76 -5.01
N ASP A 9 -29.02 -6.81 -3.76
CA ASP A 9 -28.23 -5.72 -3.20
C ASP A 9 -26.84 -5.79 -3.81
N PHE A 10 -26.65 -4.98 -4.86
CA PHE A 10 -25.40 -4.94 -5.61
C PHE A 10 -24.20 -4.55 -4.75
N LYS A 11 -24.39 -3.70 -3.73
CA LYS A 11 -23.30 -3.33 -2.81
C LYS A 11 -22.87 -4.52 -1.96
N ALA A 12 -23.85 -5.28 -1.45
CA ALA A 12 -23.57 -6.50 -0.70
C ALA A 12 -22.82 -7.53 -1.55
N LYS A 13 -23.20 -7.69 -2.83
CA LYS A 13 -22.52 -8.59 -3.76
C LYS A 13 -21.11 -8.14 -4.13
N GLN A 14 -20.88 -6.84 -4.35
CA GLN A 14 -19.53 -6.32 -4.54
C GLN A 14 -18.66 -6.52 -3.30
N ALA A 15 -19.21 -6.33 -2.10
CA ALA A 15 -18.48 -6.56 -0.85
C ALA A 15 -18.09 -8.05 -0.68
N GLU A 16 -19.03 -8.97 -0.92
CA GLU A 16 -18.77 -10.42 -0.89
C GLU A 16 -17.62 -10.82 -1.83
N PHE A 17 -17.68 -10.32 -3.08
CA PHE A 17 -16.67 -10.60 -4.10
C PHE A 17 -15.29 -10.04 -3.73
N SER A 18 -15.23 -8.77 -3.31
CA SER A 18 -13.99 -8.09 -2.92
C SER A 18 -13.37 -8.67 -1.66
N ASN A 19 -14.19 -9.04 -0.67
CA ASN A 19 -13.72 -9.65 0.58
C ASN A 19 -13.02 -10.99 0.32
N TYR A 20 -13.59 -11.86 -0.53
CA TYR A 20 -12.94 -13.12 -0.90
C TYR A 20 -11.62 -12.90 -1.65
N ILE A 21 -11.58 -11.94 -2.57
CA ILE A 21 -10.35 -11.62 -3.31
C ILE A 21 -9.25 -11.22 -2.33
N ARG A 22 -9.56 -10.37 -1.35
CA ARG A 22 -8.60 -9.83 -0.38
C ARG A 22 -8.16 -10.86 0.64
N ASP A 23 -9.11 -11.59 1.23
CA ASP A 23 -8.86 -12.60 2.24
C ASP A 23 -9.72 -13.87 2.01
N PRO A 24 -9.23 -14.84 1.23
CA PRO A 24 -9.95 -16.10 0.98
C PRO A 24 -9.95 -17.04 2.19
N THR A 25 -9.20 -16.73 3.26
CA THR A 25 -9.16 -17.56 4.48
C THR A 25 -10.25 -17.17 5.46
N ALA A 26 -10.58 -15.87 5.53
CA ALA A 26 -11.66 -15.36 6.36
C ALA A 26 -13.02 -15.38 5.67
N PHE A 27 -13.06 -15.27 4.33
CA PHE A 27 -14.31 -15.16 3.58
C PHE A 27 -14.51 -16.33 2.60
N PRO A 28 -15.74 -16.87 2.48
CA PRO A 28 -16.03 -17.95 1.55
C PRO A 28 -16.04 -17.48 0.10
N CYS A 29 -15.78 -18.41 -0.83
CA CYS A 29 -15.92 -18.14 -2.26
C CYS A 29 -17.40 -17.88 -2.59
N PRO A 30 -17.74 -16.81 -3.32
CA PRO A 30 -19.12 -16.56 -3.76
C PRO A 30 -19.68 -17.74 -4.56
N GLU A 31 -20.88 -18.21 -4.22
CA GLU A 31 -21.51 -19.40 -4.83
C GLU A 31 -21.91 -19.19 -6.30
N ASP A 32 -22.12 -17.94 -6.70
CA ASP A 32 -22.57 -17.51 -8.03
C ASP A 32 -21.41 -17.34 -9.04
N VAL A 33 -20.18 -17.58 -8.62
CA VAL A 33 -18.97 -17.47 -9.47
C VAL A 33 -18.18 -18.77 -9.45
N LYS A 34 -17.65 -19.18 -10.61
CA LYS A 34 -16.77 -20.35 -10.70
C LYS A 34 -15.49 -20.14 -9.86
N PRO A 35 -15.09 -21.09 -9.00
CA PRO A 35 -13.89 -20.95 -8.16
C PRO A 35 -12.61 -20.64 -8.95
N GLU A 36 -12.45 -21.24 -10.14
CA GLU A 36 -11.32 -21.00 -11.04
C GLU A 36 -11.20 -19.52 -11.45
N ARG A 37 -12.34 -18.86 -11.69
CA ARG A 37 -12.37 -17.43 -12.05
C ARG A 37 -12.02 -16.57 -10.85
N MET A 38 -12.54 -16.91 -9.68
CA MET A 38 -12.21 -16.19 -8.44
C MET A 38 -10.71 -16.26 -8.14
N GLN A 39 -10.11 -17.44 -8.30
CA GLN A 39 -8.66 -17.61 -8.15
C GLN A 39 -7.88 -16.77 -9.16
N MET A 40 -8.31 -16.74 -10.42
CA MET A 40 -7.68 -15.90 -11.45
C MET A 40 -7.72 -14.41 -11.09
N TYR A 41 -8.90 -13.90 -10.68
CA TYR A 41 -9.04 -12.51 -10.24
C TYR A 41 -8.13 -12.20 -9.05
N ARG A 42 -8.15 -13.06 -8.03
CA ARG A 42 -7.31 -12.90 -6.86
C ARG A 42 -5.83 -12.82 -7.25
N SER A 43 -5.33 -13.76 -8.05
CA SER A 43 -3.94 -13.76 -8.49
C SER A 43 -3.58 -12.49 -9.24
N LEU A 44 -4.46 -12.00 -10.13
CA LEU A 44 -4.24 -10.76 -10.87
C LEU A 44 -4.10 -9.56 -9.93
N PHE A 45 -5.05 -9.36 -9.02
CA PHE A 45 -5.02 -8.21 -8.10
C PHE A 45 -3.84 -8.28 -7.12
N PHE A 46 -3.62 -9.45 -6.53
CA PHE A 46 -2.51 -9.64 -5.59
C PHE A 46 -1.16 -9.41 -6.27
N ASN A 47 -0.93 -10.00 -7.45
CA ASN A 47 0.33 -9.82 -8.17
C ASN A 47 0.56 -8.37 -8.57
N ASN A 48 -0.49 -7.63 -8.93
CA ASN A 48 -0.37 -6.21 -9.21
C ASN A 48 0.08 -5.44 -7.97
N VAL A 49 -0.57 -5.65 -6.81
CA VAL A 49 -0.18 -5.00 -5.55
C VAL A 49 1.24 -5.36 -5.15
N GLU A 50 1.59 -6.65 -5.20
CA GLU A 50 2.93 -7.14 -4.88
C GLU A 50 4.00 -6.49 -5.78
N SER A 51 3.76 -6.44 -7.09
CA SER A 51 4.69 -5.84 -8.05
C SER A 51 4.86 -4.33 -7.80
N PHE A 52 3.78 -3.64 -7.43
CA PHE A 52 3.85 -2.23 -7.03
C PHE A 52 4.69 -2.06 -5.78
N LEU A 53 4.42 -2.79 -4.69
CA LEU A 53 5.20 -2.68 -3.46
C LEU A 53 6.67 -3.02 -3.68
N SER A 54 6.96 -4.11 -4.40
CA SER A 54 8.34 -4.54 -4.68
C SER A 54 9.12 -3.51 -5.51
N SER A 55 8.44 -2.76 -6.38
CA SER A 55 9.07 -1.72 -7.21
C SER A 55 9.30 -0.41 -6.46
N ASN A 56 8.40 -0.05 -5.54
CA ASN A 56 8.50 1.19 -4.76
C ASN A 56 9.34 1.06 -3.48
N PHE A 57 9.50 -0.15 -2.95
CA PHE A 57 10.28 -0.46 -1.75
C PHE A 57 11.34 -1.56 -2.00
N PRO A 58 12.26 -1.36 -2.97
CA PRO A 58 13.21 -2.39 -3.41
C PRO A 58 14.18 -2.86 -2.31
N VAL A 59 14.60 -1.98 -1.40
CA VAL A 59 15.48 -2.32 -0.26
C VAL A 59 14.69 -3.12 0.77
N LEU A 60 13.49 -2.67 1.14
CA LEU A 60 12.60 -3.41 2.03
C LEU A 60 12.34 -4.82 1.47
N ARG A 61 11.99 -4.93 0.18
CA ARG A 61 11.80 -6.20 -0.53
C ARG A 61 13.03 -7.11 -0.45
N LYS A 62 14.23 -6.55 -0.52
CA LYS A 62 15.50 -7.29 -0.54
C LYS A 62 15.89 -7.84 0.84
N ILE A 63 15.58 -7.13 1.92
CA ILE A 63 15.91 -7.59 3.27
C ILE A 63 14.95 -8.67 3.77
N PHE A 64 13.69 -8.64 3.33
CA PHE A 64 12.75 -9.72 3.59
C PHE A 64 13.00 -10.93 2.67
N ASN A 65 12.91 -12.14 3.23
CA ASN A 65 12.82 -13.33 2.39
C ASN A 65 11.44 -13.44 1.73
N ASP A 66 11.30 -14.30 0.72
CA ASP A 66 10.08 -14.41 -0.08
C ASP A 66 8.84 -14.73 0.77
N ASN A 67 8.96 -15.59 1.79
CA ASN A 67 7.83 -15.95 2.65
C ASN A 67 7.43 -14.80 3.59
N GLN A 68 8.39 -14.04 4.12
CA GLN A 68 8.09 -12.85 4.93
C GLN A 68 7.43 -11.77 4.07
N TRP A 69 7.97 -11.51 2.89
CA TRP A 69 7.45 -10.52 1.96
C TRP A 69 6.03 -10.84 1.49
N GLN A 70 5.77 -12.09 1.12
CA GLN A 70 4.44 -12.56 0.73
C GLN A 70 3.44 -12.42 1.87
N ARG A 71 3.83 -12.74 3.11
CA ARG A 71 2.97 -12.53 4.30
C ARG A 71 2.67 -11.05 4.53
N LEU A 72 3.68 -10.19 4.47
CA LEU A 72 3.51 -8.74 4.63
C LEU A 72 2.58 -8.15 3.56
N THR A 73 2.81 -8.52 2.30
CA THR A 73 1.98 -8.07 1.17
C THR A 73 0.54 -8.59 1.29
N GLN A 74 0.36 -9.85 1.68
CA GLN A 74 -0.96 -10.44 1.89
C GLN A 74 -1.70 -9.77 3.05
N ASP A 75 -1.00 -9.43 4.12
CA ASP A 75 -1.61 -8.76 5.27
C ASP A 75 -2.07 -7.34 4.91
N PHE A 76 -1.23 -6.57 4.22
CA PHE A 76 -1.61 -5.27 3.64
C PHE A 76 -2.82 -5.41 2.70
N PHE A 77 -2.76 -6.35 1.75
CA PHE A 77 -3.81 -6.55 0.76
C PHE A 77 -5.15 -6.98 1.38
N ALA A 78 -5.12 -7.70 2.49
CA ALA A 78 -6.31 -8.11 3.22
C ALA A 78 -6.90 -6.96 4.04
N HIS A 79 -6.07 -6.34 4.89
CA HIS A 79 -6.54 -5.47 5.96
C HIS A 79 -6.69 -4.01 5.57
N HIS A 80 -5.82 -3.49 4.69
CA HIS A 80 -5.78 -2.07 4.41
C HIS A 80 -6.74 -1.67 3.28
N PRO A 81 -7.84 -0.94 3.55
CA PRO A 81 -8.81 -0.58 2.55
C PRO A 81 -8.28 0.61 1.73
N SER A 82 -7.47 0.34 0.69
CA SER A 82 -7.00 1.39 -0.22
C SER A 82 -8.18 2.20 -0.74
N THR A 83 -8.25 3.46 -0.34
CA THR A 83 -9.40 4.32 -0.63
C THR A 83 -9.20 5.14 -1.89
N THR A 84 -7.95 5.25 -2.31
CA THR A 84 -7.55 5.94 -3.52
C THR A 84 -7.70 5.07 -4.78
N PRO A 85 -8.27 5.62 -5.87
CA PRO A 85 -8.22 4.99 -7.18
C PRO A 85 -6.88 5.20 -7.89
N TYR A 86 -5.96 6.01 -7.34
CA TYR A 86 -4.72 6.40 -7.99
C TYR A 86 -3.54 5.52 -7.58
N PHE A 87 -2.93 4.86 -8.56
CA PHE A 87 -1.79 3.95 -8.35
C PHE A 87 -0.56 4.63 -7.74
N SER A 88 -0.37 5.94 -7.98
CA SER A 88 0.72 6.72 -7.41
C SER A 88 0.64 6.84 -5.88
N GLU A 89 -0.53 6.61 -5.30
CA GLU A 89 -0.78 6.77 -3.86
C GLU A 89 -0.65 5.43 -3.10
N ILE A 90 -0.49 4.29 -3.79
CA ILE A 90 -0.30 2.96 -3.16
C ILE A 90 0.90 2.92 -2.19
N PRO A 91 2.06 3.54 -2.50
CA PRO A 91 3.18 3.58 -1.56
C PRO A 91 2.82 4.31 -0.25
N GLU A 92 2.05 5.39 -0.32
CA GLU A 92 1.60 6.14 0.86
C GLU A 92 0.60 5.33 1.69
N GLU A 93 -0.35 4.66 1.03
CA GLU A 93 -1.29 3.72 1.67
C GLU A 93 -0.53 2.58 2.39
N PHE A 94 0.56 2.07 1.80
CA PHE A 94 1.40 1.06 2.45
C PHE A 94 2.11 1.60 3.70
N ILE A 95 2.63 2.82 3.66
CA ILE A 95 3.21 3.48 4.83
C ILE A 95 2.13 3.69 5.91
N ALA A 96 0.95 4.16 5.53
CA ALA A 96 -0.18 4.36 6.43
C ALA A 96 -0.59 3.05 7.13
N TYR A 97 -0.62 1.95 6.39
CA TYR A 97 -0.85 0.61 6.94
C TYR A 97 0.24 0.20 7.93
N LEU A 98 1.52 0.34 7.58
CA LEU A 98 2.64 0.00 8.47
C LEU A 98 2.61 0.80 9.77
N GLN A 99 2.15 2.06 9.70
CA GLN A 99 2.11 2.96 10.84
C GLN A 99 0.90 2.75 11.75
N ASN A 100 -0.27 2.46 11.19
CA ASN A 100 -1.54 2.57 11.92
C ASN A 100 -2.30 1.24 12.08
N GLU A 101 -2.03 0.24 11.24
CA GLU A 101 -2.85 -0.97 11.15
C GLU A 101 -2.06 -2.24 11.43
N ARG A 102 -0.80 -2.31 10.99
CA ARG A 102 0.03 -3.50 11.18
C ARG A 102 0.40 -3.68 12.65
N GLU A 103 0.01 -4.81 13.22
CA GLU A 103 0.53 -5.25 14.50
C GLU A 103 1.95 -5.79 14.35
N THR A 104 2.87 -5.39 15.23
CA THR A 104 4.26 -5.88 15.21
C THR A 104 4.30 -7.38 15.44
N ILE A 105 4.81 -8.13 14.47
CA ILE A 105 5.08 -9.57 14.63
C ILE A 105 6.57 -9.83 14.88
N ALA A 106 6.89 -10.99 15.46
CA ALA A 106 8.28 -11.33 15.85
C ALA A 106 9.30 -11.33 14.70
N ASP A 107 8.83 -11.51 13.46
CA ASP A 107 9.66 -11.54 12.26
C ASP A 107 9.83 -10.15 11.59
N ASP A 108 9.18 -9.10 12.11
CA ASP A 108 9.27 -7.76 11.54
C ASP A 108 10.58 -7.06 11.93
N TYR A 109 11.12 -6.27 11.02
CA TYR A 109 12.24 -5.40 11.34
C TYR A 109 11.75 -4.18 12.11
N PRO A 110 12.36 -3.82 13.25
CA PRO A 110 11.90 -2.71 14.08
C PRO A 110 12.02 -1.34 13.39
N PHE A 111 12.78 -1.27 12.29
CA PHE A 111 13.01 -0.07 11.49
C PHE A 111 12.25 -0.09 10.14
N MET A 112 11.35 -1.05 9.92
CA MET A 112 10.75 -1.26 8.59
C MET A 112 9.90 -0.07 8.13
N LEU A 113 9.24 0.63 9.06
CA LEU A 113 8.44 1.82 8.76
C LEU A 113 9.34 2.96 8.33
N GLU A 114 10.41 3.23 9.07
CA GLU A 114 11.40 4.26 8.76
C GLU A 114 12.10 3.98 7.43
N LEU A 115 12.41 2.72 7.15
CA LEU A 115 12.98 2.31 5.87
C LEU A 115 11.99 2.53 4.72
N ALA A 116 10.74 2.09 4.87
CA ALA A 116 9.70 2.30 3.85
C ALA A 116 9.49 3.79 3.57
N HIS A 117 9.40 4.60 4.63
CA HIS A 117 9.27 6.05 4.52
C HIS A 117 10.47 6.67 3.80
N TYR A 118 11.70 6.24 4.11
CA TYR A 118 12.91 6.71 3.43
C TYR A 118 12.88 6.39 1.93
N GLU A 119 12.56 5.15 1.56
CA GLU A 119 12.47 4.73 0.15
C GLU A 119 11.39 5.52 -0.61
N TRP A 120 10.24 5.76 0.02
CA TRP A 120 9.19 6.60 -0.57
C TRP A 120 9.65 8.04 -0.78
N VAL A 121 10.34 8.65 0.20
CA VAL A 121 10.89 10.01 0.04
C VAL A 121 11.90 10.05 -1.11
N GLU A 122 12.81 9.08 -1.23
CA GLU A 122 13.74 9.02 -2.36
C GLU A 122 13.02 8.95 -3.71
N MET A 123 11.99 8.11 -3.81
CA MET A 123 11.15 8.03 -5.01
C MET A 123 10.44 9.35 -5.29
N ALA A 124 9.74 9.92 -4.30
CA ALA A 124 8.99 11.17 -4.44
C ALA A 124 9.91 12.33 -4.89
N LEU A 125 11.11 12.41 -4.31
CA LEU A 125 12.14 13.35 -4.72
C LEU A 125 12.59 13.15 -6.16
N SER A 126 12.78 11.90 -6.58
CA SER A 126 13.25 11.59 -7.94
C SER A 126 12.28 12.01 -9.05
N ILE A 127 10.99 12.09 -8.74
CA ILE A 127 9.93 12.49 -9.68
C ILE A 127 9.46 13.93 -9.48
N SER A 128 9.96 14.63 -8.47
CA SER A 128 9.54 15.99 -8.18
C SER A 128 9.94 16.93 -9.31
N GLN A 129 9.01 17.80 -9.69
CA GLN A 129 9.23 18.86 -10.69
C GLN A 129 9.73 20.16 -10.06
N GLU A 130 9.82 20.21 -8.73
CA GLU A 130 10.28 21.39 -8.03
C GLU A 130 11.79 21.56 -8.16
N GLU A 131 12.23 22.80 -8.41
CA GLU A 131 13.64 23.11 -8.49
C GLU A 131 14.20 23.38 -7.08
N THR A 132 15.28 22.68 -6.73
CA THR A 132 16.06 23.02 -5.54
C THR A 132 16.58 24.45 -5.70
N THR A 133 16.07 25.37 -4.88
CA THR A 133 16.65 26.71 -4.82
C THR A 133 18.05 26.56 -4.25
N ALA A 134 19.07 26.80 -5.08
CA ALA A 134 20.47 26.75 -4.66
C ALA A 134 20.75 27.90 -3.67
N THR A 135 20.41 27.70 -2.40
CA THR A 135 20.90 28.53 -1.32
C THR A 135 22.38 28.19 -1.18
N GLY A 136 23.25 28.94 -1.87
CA GLY A 136 24.70 28.75 -1.79
C GLY A 136 25.13 28.65 -0.32
N THR A 137 26.15 27.84 -0.02
CA THR A 137 26.55 27.45 1.36
C THR A 137 26.53 28.65 2.31
N GLN A 138 25.41 28.85 3.01
CA GLN A 138 25.32 29.90 4.00
C GLN A 138 25.95 29.35 5.26
N THR A 139 27.13 29.86 5.60
CA THR A 139 27.66 29.67 6.94
C THR A 139 26.66 30.30 7.90
N ILE A 140 26.01 29.48 8.74
CA ILE A 140 25.16 29.99 9.82
C ILE A 140 26.09 30.70 10.80
N ALA A 141 26.28 32.00 10.56
CA ALA A 141 27.17 32.85 11.36
C ALA A 141 26.41 33.51 12.53
N ASP A 142 25.07 33.51 12.47
CA ASP A 142 24.21 34.16 13.44
C ASP A 142 22.94 33.31 13.66
N PHE A 143 22.66 32.97 14.93
CA PHE A 143 21.49 32.18 15.34
C PHE A 143 20.16 32.95 15.22
N SER A 144 20.20 34.26 14.91
CA SER A 144 19.01 35.06 14.60
C SER A 144 18.60 34.98 13.13
N GLN A 145 19.36 34.30 12.28
CA GLN A 145 18.99 34.07 10.89
C GLN A 145 17.73 33.21 10.76
N THR A 146 16.82 33.61 9.88
CA THR A 146 15.64 32.82 9.55
C THR A 146 16.06 31.65 8.66
N ILE A 147 15.92 30.44 9.18
CA ILE A 147 16.18 29.20 8.44
C ILE A 147 14.90 28.81 7.71
N SER A 148 14.99 28.60 6.40
CA SER A 148 13.91 27.99 5.60
C SER A 148 14.30 26.56 5.23
N LEU A 149 13.36 25.63 5.35
CA LEU A 149 13.53 24.29 4.81
C LEU A 149 13.41 24.32 3.28
N SER A 150 14.08 23.39 2.60
CA SER A 150 13.84 23.14 1.18
C SER A 150 12.36 22.79 0.97
N PRO A 151 11.73 23.21 -0.13
CA PRO A 151 10.38 22.73 -0.45
C PRO A 151 10.35 21.21 -0.74
N LEU A 152 11.54 20.63 -0.99
CA LEU A 152 11.80 19.20 -1.18
C LEU A 152 12.27 18.49 0.12
N ALA A 153 12.22 19.11 1.29
CA ALA A 153 12.68 18.50 2.56
C ALA A 153 11.57 17.74 3.30
#